data_AF-A0A0Q4KJZ9-F1
#
_entry.id   AF-A0A0Q4KJZ9-F1
#
_cell.length_a   1.000
_cell.length_b   1.000
_cell.length_c   1.000
_cell.angle_alpha   90.00
_cell.angle_beta   90.00
_cell.angle_gamma   90.00
#
_symmetry.space_group_name_H-M   'P 1'
#
loop_
_entity.id
_entity.type
_entity.pdbx_description
1 polymer ?
#
loop_
_entity_poly.entity_id
_entity_poly.type
_entity_poly.pdbx_seq_one_letter_code
_entity_poly.pdbx_strand_id
1 'polypeptide(L)'
;MATLAGVWAALLVIFSRDVGDLAQIYWNSTTFGHCLFVLPVVGWLIWQRRAEVARLSPAAWWPALALVGAGAGGWFLGDIAGIALFRHIGLVLMLQGAVAALLGPQVGRALLFPLAYLLFLVPFGESLDAPLQVVTRDIAVPLLHLFGVPATTDGVLITTPTGWFEVAEACSGAKFVIAMIAYGALVANVCYVSWARRAAFFAMAMVVPVLANGARAFGTIYAAHLTSVEAATGFDHIVYGWVFFALVMAGVLAIGWRWLDRDPDAAWVDIDRIATTPFRSVHGGIVGGMAIAIAALAYLIGAVVISRTDALPAQLFLPDVPGWSRVGIDSRALWQPSYPTADHRLYARYADPTGHVVDVAVAVYAGQREGHELVAFGQGVLAENDRWVKVMDEAPLENGRVERITTSGAVERLVGTWYRVGDMVTASDNQVKMQTLKAKLLGGRQAGVALHVSAVKGRGADARGSIAAFVAAAGSPARIADTILSGR
;
A
#
# COMPACT_ATOMS: atom_id res chain seq x y z
N MET A 1 -35.76 -4.42 2.42
CA MET A 1 -34.95 -4.15 1.20
C MET A 1 -34.82 -2.66 0.91
N ALA A 2 -35.90 -1.89 0.75
CA ALA A 2 -35.82 -0.43 0.49
C ALA A 2 -34.97 0.34 1.53
N THR A 3 -35.13 0.06 2.83
CA THR A 3 -34.33 0.68 3.90
C THR A 3 -32.84 0.39 3.77
N LEU A 4 -32.47 -0.86 3.46
CA LEU A 4 -31.06 -1.24 3.28
C LEU A 4 -30.45 -0.51 2.08
N ALA A 5 -31.16 -0.48 0.96
CA ALA A 5 -30.72 0.26 -0.23
C ALA A 5 -30.54 1.76 0.07
N GLY A 6 -31.46 2.37 0.81
CA GLY A 6 -31.35 3.76 1.24
C GLY A 6 -30.16 4.02 2.16
N VAL A 7 -29.89 3.12 3.12
CA VAL A 7 -28.72 3.22 4.02
C VAL A 7 -27.42 3.04 3.25
N TRP A 8 -27.34 2.05 2.34
CA TRP A 8 -26.17 1.87 1.48
C TRP A 8 -25.93 3.09 0.59
N ALA A 9 -26.97 3.63 -0.04
CA ALA A 9 -26.84 4.85 -0.84
C ALA A 9 -26.35 6.03 0.01
N ALA A 10 -26.90 6.22 1.22
CA ALA A 10 -26.45 7.27 2.13
C ALA A 10 -24.97 7.10 2.53
N LEU A 11 -24.54 5.88 2.90
CA LEU A 11 -23.14 5.61 3.22
C LEU A 11 -22.21 5.88 2.03
N LEU A 12 -22.58 5.42 0.83
CA LEU A 12 -21.79 5.65 -0.38
C LEU A 12 -21.71 7.14 -0.76
N VAL A 13 -22.76 7.93 -0.48
CA VAL A 13 -22.75 9.39 -0.69
C VAL A 13 -21.88 10.10 0.34
N ILE A 14 -22.04 9.77 1.63
CA ILE A 14 -21.22 10.35 2.73
C ILE A 14 -19.74 10.09 2.46
N PHE A 15 -19.38 8.88 2.05
CA PHE A 15 -18.01 8.46 1.76
C PHE A 15 -17.70 8.44 0.25
N SER A 16 -18.31 9.34 -0.52
CA SER A 16 -18.17 9.40 -1.98
C SER A 16 -16.73 9.60 -2.45
N ARG A 17 -15.89 10.27 -1.64
CA ARG A 17 -14.46 10.40 -1.88
C ARG A 17 -13.76 9.04 -1.87
N ASP A 18 -14.01 8.22 -0.85
CA ASP A 18 -13.46 6.86 -0.74
C ASP A 18 -13.95 5.95 -1.86
N VAL A 19 -15.22 6.08 -2.25
CA VAL A 19 -15.78 5.33 -3.38
C VAL A 19 -15.07 5.73 -4.69
N GLY A 20 -14.83 7.02 -4.90
CA GLY A 20 -14.10 7.54 -6.05
C GLY A 20 -12.66 7.05 -6.09
N ASP A 21 -11.98 7.06 -4.94
CA ASP A 21 -10.61 6.55 -4.78
C ASP A 21 -10.51 5.05 -5.12
N LEU A 22 -11.37 4.22 -4.51
CA LEU A 22 -11.48 2.80 -4.84
C LEU A 22 -11.73 2.57 -6.34
N ALA A 23 -12.65 3.34 -6.94
CA ALA A 23 -12.93 3.23 -8.37
C ALA A 23 -11.72 3.58 -9.25
N GLN A 24 -10.96 4.63 -8.90
CA GLN A 24 -9.72 4.99 -9.59
C GLN A 24 -8.68 3.87 -9.47
N ILE A 25 -8.49 3.31 -8.27
CA ILE A 25 -7.54 2.21 -8.04
C ILE A 25 -7.91 1.00 -8.90
N TYR A 26 -9.18 0.59 -8.91
CA TYR A 26 -9.61 -0.58 -9.65
C TYR A 26 -9.44 -0.44 -11.17
N TRP A 27 -9.61 0.78 -11.70
CA TRP A 27 -9.59 1.01 -13.15
C TRP A 27 -8.20 1.32 -13.69
N ASN A 28 -7.34 1.93 -12.88
CA ASN A 28 -6.03 2.43 -13.33
C ASN A 28 -4.85 1.61 -12.80
N SER A 29 -5.01 0.83 -11.72
CA SER A 29 -3.94 0.00 -11.19
C SER A 29 -3.88 -1.34 -11.89
N THR A 30 -2.70 -1.68 -12.43
CA THR A 30 -2.45 -3.04 -12.96
C THR A 30 -2.36 -4.11 -11.87
N THR A 31 -2.31 -3.71 -10.60
CA THR A 31 -2.25 -4.59 -9.42
C THR A 31 -3.65 -4.98 -8.92
N PHE A 32 -4.54 -3.99 -8.83
CA PHE A 32 -5.83 -4.13 -8.15
C PHE A 32 -7.05 -4.31 -9.08
N GLY A 33 -6.84 -4.47 -10.40
CA GLY A 33 -7.93 -4.68 -11.36
C GLY A 33 -8.84 -5.88 -11.04
N HIS A 34 -8.33 -6.90 -10.32
CA HIS A 34 -9.12 -8.05 -9.89
C HIS A 34 -10.28 -7.67 -8.93
N CYS A 35 -10.19 -6.55 -8.22
CA CYS A 35 -11.25 -6.05 -7.32
C CYS A 35 -12.56 -5.77 -8.07
N LEU A 36 -12.52 -5.46 -9.38
CA LEU A 36 -13.71 -5.30 -10.22
C LEU A 36 -14.58 -6.55 -10.28
N PHE A 37 -13.99 -7.74 -10.15
CA PHE A 37 -14.70 -9.02 -10.17
C PHE A 37 -15.32 -9.37 -8.81
N VAL A 38 -14.94 -8.70 -7.73
CA VAL A 38 -15.42 -9.02 -6.37
C VAL A 38 -16.92 -8.78 -6.26
N LEU A 39 -17.46 -7.66 -6.77
CA LEU A 39 -18.90 -7.39 -6.72
C LEU A 39 -19.73 -8.41 -7.54
N PRO A 40 -19.37 -8.75 -8.80
CA PRO A 40 -19.99 -9.87 -9.51
C PRO A 40 -19.93 -11.20 -8.76
N VAL A 41 -18.78 -11.54 -8.18
CA VAL A 41 -18.61 -12.78 -7.39
C VAL A 41 -19.50 -12.77 -6.16
N VAL A 42 -19.57 -11.67 -5.41
CA VAL A 42 -20.49 -11.56 -4.26
C VAL A 42 -21.94 -11.71 -4.69
N GLY A 43 -22.34 -11.06 -5.79
CA GLY A 43 -23.68 -11.21 -6.37
C GLY A 43 -23.99 -12.68 -6.73
N TRP A 44 -23.04 -13.37 -7.34
CA TRP A 44 -23.15 -14.80 -7.65
C TRP A 44 -23.22 -15.68 -6.39
N LEU A 45 -22.39 -15.42 -5.37
CA LEU A 45 -22.42 -16.13 -4.10
C LEU A 45 -23.76 -15.95 -3.36
N ILE A 46 -24.35 -14.76 -3.42
CA ILE A 46 -25.70 -14.49 -2.90
C ILE A 46 -26.75 -15.23 -3.73
N TRP A 47 -26.63 -15.21 -5.06
CA TRP A 47 -27.55 -15.87 -5.98
C TRP A 47 -27.60 -17.39 -5.76
N GLN A 48 -26.46 -18.03 -5.51
CA GLN A 48 -26.37 -19.44 -5.15
C GLN A 48 -27.13 -19.78 -3.86
N ARG A 49 -27.16 -18.84 -2.91
CA ARG A 49 -27.81 -18.99 -1.60
C ARG A 49 -29.26 -18.53 -1.57
N ARG A 50 -29.81 -18.06 -2.70
CA ARG A 50 -31.12 -17.37 -2.73
C ARG A 50 -32.28 -18.23 -2.21
N ALA A 51 -32.31 -19.52 -2.56
CA ALA A 51 -33.39 -20.43 -2.15
C ALA A 51 -33.37 -20.68 -0.64
N GLU A 52 -32.17 -20.79 -0.08
CA GLU A 52 -31.96 -20.97 1.36
C GLU A 52 -32.29 -19.69 2.14
N VAL A 53 -31.77 -18.55 1.69
CA VAL A 53 -31.98 -17.24 2.32
C VAL A 53 -33.44 -16.80 2.26
N ALA A 54 -34.18 -17.16 1.21
CA ALA A 54 -35.61 -16.86 1.08
C ALA A 54 -36.47 -17.51 2.19
N ARG A 55 -35.97 -18.53 2.88
CA ARG A 55 -36.64 -19.15 4.04
C ARG A 55 -36.45 -18.38 5.35
N LEU A 56 -35.57 -17.39 5.37
CA LEU A 56 -35.30 -16.55 6.54
C LEU A 56 -36.15 -15.28 6.49
N SER A 57 -36.60 -14.81 7.65
CA SER A 57 -37.33 -13.55 7.78
C SER A 57 -36.38 -12.42 8.18
N PRO A 58 -36.14 -11.41 7.32
CA PRO A 58 -35.29 -10.28 7.69
C PRO A 58 -35.90 -9.49 8.84
N ALA A 59 -35.12 -9.24 9.89
CA ALA A 59 -35.54 -8.36 10.98
C ALA A 59 -34.35 -7.62 11.57
N ALA A 60 -34.52 -6.32 11.83
CA ALA A 60 -33.40 -5.48 12.24
C ALA A 60 -32.93 -5.82 13.66
N TRP A 61 -31.62 -5.79 13.86
CA TRP A 61 -30.91 -6.22 15.05
C TRP A 61 -29.86 -5.18 15.44
N TRP A 62 -30.20 -4.34 16.42
CA TRP A 62 -29.39 -3.20 16.83
C TRP A 62 -27.94 -3.54 17.25
N PRO A 63 -27.61 -4.71 17.85
CA PRO A 63 -26.22 -5.00 18.22
C PRO A 63 -25.26 -5.06 17.03
N ALA A 64 -25.73 -5.35 15.82
CA ALA A 64 -24.89 -5.28 14.62
C ALA A 64 -24.50 -3.83 14.23
N LEU A 65 -25.11 -2.80 14.85
CA LEU A 65 -24.58 -1.43 14.77
C LEU A 65 -23.18 -1.30 15.37
N ALA A 66 -22.75 -2.23 16.23
CA ALA A 66 -21.36 -2.28 16.69
C ALA A 66 -20.38 -2.48 15.51
N LEU A 67 -20.77 -3.22 14.47
CA LEU A 67 -19.95 -3.39 13.27
C LEU A 67 -19.92 -2.10 12.43
N VAL A 68 -21.04 -1.37 12.36
CA VAL A 68 -21.09 -0.03 11.74
C VAL A 68 -20.22 0.95 12.52
N GLY A 69 -20.30 0.94 13.85
CA GLY A 69 -19.47 1.77 14.72
C GLY A 69 -17.98 1.43 14.61
N ALA A 70 -17.62 0.15 14.52
CA ALA A 70 -16.26 -0.29 14.27
C ALA A 70 -15.76 0.16 12.89
N GLY A 71 -16.60 0.05 11.85
CA GLY A 71 -16.29 0.55 10.51
C GLY A 71 -16.11 2.07 10.48
N ALA A 72 -17.01 2.82 11.12
CA ALA A 72 -16.95 4.29 11.23
C ALA A 72 -15.73 4.75 12.04
N GLY A 73 -15.41 4.07 13.14
CA GLY A 73 -14.21 4.32 13.94
C GLY A 73 -12.92 3.99 13.19
N GLY A 74 -12.89 2.86 12.47
CA GLY A 74 -11.77 2.49 11.59
C GLY A 74 -11.56 3.49 10.46
N TRP A 75 -12.65 3.93 9.82
CA TRP A 75 -12.61 4.98 8.81
C TRP A 75 -12.07 6.28 9.39
N PHE A 76 -12.58 6.73 10.53
CA PHE A 76 -12.13 7.95 11.21
C PHE A 76 -10.65 7.92 11.56
N LEU A 77 -10.16 6.80 12.12
CA LEU A 77 -8.75 6.61 12.41
C LEU A 77 -7.90 6.61 11.14
N GLY A 78 -8.38 5.96 10.07
CA GLY A 78 -7.74 5.97 8.76
C GLY A 78 -7.62 7.38 8.19
N ASP A 79 -8.69 8.16 8.25
CA ASP A 79 -8.74 9.53 7.72
C ASP A 79 -7.81 10.48 8.49
N ILE A 80 -7.78 10.37 9.81
CA ILE A 80 -6.85 11.14 10.63
C ILE A 80 -5.41 10.71 10.39
N ALA A 81 -5.14 9.40 10.32
CA ALA A 81 -3.79 8.89 10.11
C ALA A 81 -3.28 9.05 8.66
N GLY A 82 -4.16 9.32 7.70
CA GLY A 82 -3.80 9.31 6.28
C GLY A 82 -3.50 7.89 5.79
N ILE A 83 -4.33 6.92 6.18
CA ILE A 83 -4.18 5.50 5.85
C ILE A 83 -5.42 5.05 5.09
N ALA A 84 -5.33 5.04 3.77
CA ALA A 84 -6.42 4.65 2.86
C ALA A 84 -6.96 3.25 3.17
N LEU A 85 -6.09 2.28 3.49
CA LEU A 85 -6.47 0.92 3.87
C LEU A 85 -7.54 0.89 4.99
N PHE A 86 -7.37 1.70 6.03
CA PHE A 86 -8.33 1.74 7.15
C PHE A 86 -9.62 2.46 6.77
N ARG A 87 -9.56 3.47 5.90
CA ARG A 87 -10.76 4.12 5.36
C ARG A 87 -11.59 3.17 4.52
N HIS A 88 -10.95 2.47 3.58
CA HIS A 88 -11.61 1.51 2.70
C HIS A 88 -12.18 0.31 3.48
N ILE A 89 -11.42 -0.26 4.43
CA ILE A 89 -11.95 -1.30 5.35
C ILE A 89 -13.15 -0.75 6.11
N GLY A 90 -13.04 0.46 6.66
CA GLY A 90 -14.12 1.10 7.41
C GLY A 90 -15.42 1.19 6.61
N LEU A 91 -15.34 1.63 5.35
CA LEU A 91 -16.48 1.68 4.43
C LEU A 91 -17.09 0.31 4.20
N VAL A 92 -16.28 -0.70 3.89
CA VAL A 92 -16.77 -2.07 3.66
C VAL A 92 -17.42 -2.66 4.92
N LEU A 93 -16.82 -2.45 6.10
CA LEU A 93 -17.39 -2.88 7.38
C LEU A 93 -18.72 -2.18 7.69
N MET A 94 -18.87 -0.90 7.35
CA MET A 94 -20.14 -0.19 7.50
C MET A 94 -21.23 -0.78 6.59
N LEU A 95 -20.89 -1.13 5.34
CA LEU A 95 -21.83 -1.79 4.41
C LEU A 95 -22.23 -3.19 4.90
N GLN A 96 -21.28 -4.00 5.36
CA GLN A 96 -21.52 -5.32 5.97
C GLN A 96 -22.35 -5.20 7.25
N GLY A 97 -22.01 -4.24 8.11
CA GLY A 97 -22.72 -3.92 9.35
C GLY A 97 -24.16 -3.50 9.08
N ALA A 98 -24.42 -2.69 8.05
CA ALA A 98 -25.76 -2.32 7.65
C ALA A 98 -26.60 -3.54 7.20
N VAL A 99 -26.00 -4.52 6.50
CA VAL A 99 -26.68 -5.78 6.15
C VAL A 99 -27.03 -6.55 7.41
N ALA A 100 -26.08 -6.78 8.31
CA ALA A 100 -26.31 -7.52 9.55
C ALA A 100 -27.30 -6.82 10.50
N ALA A 101 -27.27 -5.48 10.53
CA ALA A 101 -28.15 -4.67 11.39
C ALA A 101 -29.57 -4.57 10.85
N LEU A 102 -29.78 -4.53 9.54
CA LEU A 102 -31.12 -4.37 8.95
C LEU A 102 -31.79 -5.69 8.58
N LEU A 103 -31.01 -6.69 8.15
CA LEU A 103 -31.54 -8.02 7.80
C LEU A 103 -31.45 -9.01 8.97
N GLY A 104 -30.69 -8.66 10.02
CA GLY A 104 -30.59 -9.44 11.25
C GLY A 104 -29.52 -10.52 11.20
N PRO A 105 -29.29 -11.19 12.35
CA PRO A 105 -28.20 -12.13 12.51
C PRO A 105 -28.42 -13.43 11.75
N GLN A 106 -29.67 -13.80 11.45
CA GLN A 106 -29.97 -15.00 10.67
C GLN A 106 -29.52 -14.85 9.22
N VAL A 107 -29.97 -13.80 8.53
CA VAL A 107 -29.56 -13.50 7.16
C VAL A 107 -28.06 -13.18 7.11
N GLY A 108 -27.53 -12.43 8.08
CA GLY A 108 -26.10 -12.14 8.18
C GLY A 108 -25.24 -13.41 8.27
N ARG A 109 -25.66 -14.43 9.01
CA ARG A 109 -24.95 -15.72 9.08
C ARG A 109 -25.04 -16.52 7.78
N ALA A 110 -26.21 -16.53 7.15
CA ALA A 110 -26.38 -17.20 5.86
C ALA A 110 -25.53 -16.55 4.75
N LEU A 111 -25.31 -15.24 4.85
CA LEU A 111 -24.49 -14.46 3.93
C LEU A 111 -23.07 -14.20 4.44
N LEU A 112 -22.60 -14.88 5.50
CA LEU A 112 -21.33 -14.57 6.14
C LEU A 112 -20.15 -14.61 5.17
N PHE A 113 -20.07 -15.66 4.33
CA PHE A 113 -19.00 -15.77 3.34
C PHE A 113 -19.10 -14.70 2.24
N PRO A 114 -20.25 -14.50 1.55
CA PRO A 114 -20.40 -13.38 0.61
C PRO A 114 -20.06 -12.02 1.22
N LEU A 115 -20.47 -11.76 2.46
CA LEU A 115 -20.15 -10.52 3.16
C LEU A 115 -18.65 -10.41 3.45
N ALA A 116 -18.02 -11.46 3.98
CA ALA A 116 -16.57 -11.47 4.21
C ALA A 116 -15.78 -11.30 2.90
N TYR A 117 -16.27 -11.84 1.77
CA TYR A 117 -15.65 -11.70 0.47
C TYR A 117 -15.64 -10.25 -0.04
N LEU A 118 -16.55 -9.38 0.44
CA LEU A 118 -16.48 -7.93 0.15
C LEU A 118 -15.20 -7.28 0.69
N LEU A 119 -14.49 -7.88 1.65
CA LEU A 119 -13.20 -7.34 2.11
C LEU A 119 -12.15 -7.33 1.00
N PHE A 120 -12.27 -8.19 -0.03
CA PHE A 120 -11.40 -8.17 -1.20
C PHE A 120 -11.67 -6.98 -2.14
N LEU A 121 -12.68 -6.14 -1.86
CA LEU A 121 -12.77 -4.83 -2.49
C LEU A 121 -11.63 -3.93 -2.04
N VAL A 122 -11.14 -4.09 -0.81
CA VAL A 122 -10.12 -3.18 -0.29
C VAL A 122 -8.74 -3.54 -0.87
N PRO A 123 -8.07 -2.61 -1.57
CA PRO A 123 -6.69 -2.78 -2.01
C PRO A 123 -5.77 -2.97 -0.80
N PHE A 124 -4.92 -4.01 -0.82
CA PHE A 124 -3.93 -4.26 0.21
C PHE A 124 -2.70 -4.95 -0.38
N GLY A 125 -1.57 -4.91 0.35
CA GLY A 125 -0.41 -5.74 0.03
C GLY A 125 0.69 -5.08 -0.80
N GLU A 126 0.69 -3.76 -0.97
CA GLU A 126 1.82 -3.02 -1.58
C GLU A 126 3.16 -3.31 -0.85
N SER A 127 3.12 -3.52 0.47
CA SER A 127 4.29 -3.92 1.24
C SER A 127 4.84 -5.32 0.90
N LEU A 128 4.17 -6.08 0.04
CA LEU A 128 4.65 -7.37 -0.46
C LEU A 128 5.65 -7.22 -1.61
N ASP A 129 5.76 -6.05 -2.24
CA ASP A 129 6.65 -5.87 -3.40
C ASP A 129 8.12 -6.13 -3.05
N ALA A 130 8.66 -5.42 -2.07
CA ALA A 130 10.05 -5.60 -1.63
C ALA A 130 10.42 -7.05 -1.24
N PRO A 131 9.67 -7.75 -0.35
CA PRO A 131 10.01 -9.14 -0.03
C PRO A 131 9.86 -10.07 -1.24
N LEU A 132 8.89 -9.84 -2.13
CA LEU A 132 8.71 -10.68 -3.32
C LEU A 132 9.75 -10.40 -4.41
N GLN A 133 10.31 -9.20 -4.51
CA GLN A 133 11.48 -8.92 -5.35
C GLN A 133 12.69 -9.74 -4.91
N VAL A 134 12.96 -9.79 -3.61
CA VAL A 134 14.04 -10.61 -3.03
C VAL A 134 13.83 -12.08 -3.35
N VAL A 135 12.62 -12.61 -3.12
CA VAL A 135 12.29 -14.00 -3.44
C VAL A 135 12.42 -14.28 -4.94
N THR A 136 11.95 -13.36 -5.80
CA THR A 136 12.06 -13.49 -7.25
C THR A 136 13.51 -13.56 -7.71
N ARG A 137 14.37 -12.70 -7.17
CA ARG A 137 15.83 -12.72 -7.41
C ARG A 137 16.46 -14.03 -6.94
N ASP A 138 16.12 -14.46 -5.72
CA ASP A 138 16.69 -15.67 -5.10
C ASP A 138 16.25 -16.96 -5.79
N ILE A 139 15.15 -16.93 -6.56
CA ILE A 139 14.76 -18.00 -7.48
C ILE A 139 15.47 -17.84 -8.83
N ALA A 140 15.52 -16.64 -9.38
CA ALA A 140 16.01 -16.41 -10.74
C ALA A 140 17.52 -16.63 -10.89
N VAL A 141 18.33 -16.19 -9.93
CA VAL A 141 19.81 -16.25 -10.03
C VAL A 141 20.35 -17.68 -10.02
N PRO A 142 19.91 -18.58 -9.12
CA PRO A 142 20.31 -19.98 -9.19
C PRO A 142 19.91 -20.65 -10.52
N LEU A 143 18.75 -20.30 -11.07
CA LEU A 143 18.34 -20.79 -12.39
C LEU A 143 19.26 -20.25 -13.50
N LEU A 144 19.66 -18.98 -13.47
CA LEU A 144 20.64 -18.44 -14.43
C LEU A 144 21.97 -19.19 -14.35
N HIS A 145 22.48 -19.45 -13.14
CA HIS A 145 23.71 -20.22 -12.94
C HIS A 145 23.57 -21.66 -13.45
N LEU A 146 22.42 -22.29 -13.22
CA LEU A 146 22.12 -23.64 -13.73
C LEU A 146 22.17 -23.70 -15.26
N PHE A 147 21.78 -22.62 -15.94
CA PHE A 147 21.82 -22.49 -17.40
C PHE A 147 23.11 -21.83 -17.93
N GLY A 148 24.15 -21.72 -17.09
CA GLY A 148 25.48 -21.26 -17.49
C GLY A 148 25.62 -19.75 -17.69
N VAL A 149 24.66 -18.95 -17.20
CA VAL A 149 24.72 -17.48 -17.27
C VAL A 149 25.30 -16.93 -15.96
N PRO A 150 26.52 -16.35 -15.96
CA PRO A 150 27.06 -15.71 -14.77
C PRO A 150 26.20 -14.52 -14.38
N ALA A 151 25.69 -14.53 -13.15
CA ALA A 151 24.86 -13.46 -12.62
C ALA A 151 25.34 -13.08 -11.21
N THR A 152 25.52 -11.79 -10.96
CA THR A 152 25.76 -11.24 -9.61
C THR A 152 24.61 -10.34 -9.19
N THR A 153 24.44 -10.15 -7.88
CA THR A 153 23.36 -9.32 -7.35
C THR A 153 23.90 -8.20 -6.49
N ASP A 154 23.30 -7.03 -6.64
CA ASP A 154 23.52 -5.87 -5.79
C ASP A 154 22.15 -5.27 -5.45
N GLY A 155 21.59 -5.65 -4.29
CA GLY A 155 20.22 -5.32 -3.93
C GLY A 155 19.19 -5.92 -4.88
N VAL A 156 18.42 -5.05 -5.56
CA VAL A 156 17.41 -5.43 -6.59
C VAL A 156 17.99 -5.57 -8.00
N LEU A 157 19.27 -5.23 -8.20
CA LEU A 157 19.95 -5.30 -9.49
C LEU A 157 20.59 -6.68 -9.69
N ILE A 158 20.36 -7.27 -10.86
CA ILE A 158 20.98 -8.50 -11.34
C ILE A 158 21.91 -8.13 -12.50
N THR A 159 23.20 -8.39 -12.35
CA THR A 159 24.22 -8.07 -13.36
C THR A 159 24.63 -9.33 -14.09
N THR A 160 24.61 -9.27 -15.42
CA THR A 160 25.04 -10.36 -16.31
C THR A 160 26.03 -9.80 -17.35
N PRO A 161 26.77 -10.65 -18.10
CA PRO A 161 27.63 -10.18 -19.20
C PRO A 161 26.88 -9.36 -20.26
N THR A 162 25.59 -9.60 -20.43
CA THR A 162 24.72 -8.95 -21.41
C THR A 162 24.12 -7.63 -20.94
N GLY A 163 24.19 -7.32 -19.64
CA GLY A 163 23.66 -6.08 -19.08
C GLY A 163 23.17 -6.20 -17.65
N TRP A 164 22.57 -5.10 -17.18
CA TRP A 164 22.00 -4.93 -15.85
C TRP A 164 20.48 -5.06 -15.94
N PHE A 165 19.90 -5.87 -15.06
CA PHE A 165 18.47 -6.11 -14.98
C PHE A 165 17.98 -5.69 -13.60
N GLU A 166 16.94 -4.86 -13.56
CA GLU A 166 16.27 -4.49 -12.31
C GLU A 166 15.05 -5.38 -12.10
N VAL A 167 14.92 -5.96 -10.91
CA VAL A 167 13.65 -6.55 -10.47
C VAL A 167 12.74 -5.41 -10.01
N ALA A 168 12.21 -4.63 -10.94
CA ALA A 168 11.33 -3.49 -10.66
C ALA A 168 10.09 -3.92 -9.85
N GLU A 169 9.45 -3.00 -9.13
CA GLU A 169 8.26 -3.30 -8.31
C GLU A 169 7.15 -3.95 -9.13
N ALA A 170 6.92 -3.50 -10.37
CA ALA A 170 5.98 -4.11 -11.30
C ALA A 170 6.27 -5.60 -11.64
N CYS A 171 7.50 -6.06 -11.42
CA CYS A 171 7.98 -7.42 -11.67
C CYS A 171 8.07 -8.28 -10.40
N SER A 172 7.76 -7.73 -9.21
CA SER A 172 7.77 -8.44 -7.92
C SER A 172 6.89 -9.70 -7.91
N GLY A 173 5.82 -9.69 -8.71
CA GLY A 173 4.80 -10.72 -8.72
C GLY A 173 3.70 -10.51 -7.67
N ALA A 174 3.76 -9.44 -6.87
CA ALA A 174 2.79 -9.15 -5.81
C ALA A 174 1.36 -9.10 -6.33
N LYS A 175 1.12 -8.45 -7.48
CA LYS A 175 -0.21 -8.38 -8.11
C LYS A 175 -0.86 -9.76 -8.32
N PHE A 176 -0.07 -10.76 -8.69
CA PHE A 176 -0.58 -12.11 -8.90
C PHE A 176 -0.88 -12.81 -7.58
N VAL A 177 -0.01 -12.63 -6.57
CA VAL A 177 -0.24 -13.19 -5.23
C VAL A 177 -1.49 -12.58 -4.59
N ILE A 178 -1.66 -11.26 -4.65
CA ILE A 178 -2.83 -10.56 -4.10
C ILE A 178 -4.12 -11.06 -4.77
N ALA A 179 -4.16 -11.12 -6.10
CA ALA A 179 -5.32 -11.66 -6.81
C ALA A 179 -5.59 -13.14 -6.47
N MET A 180 -4.52 -13.93 -6.27
CA MET A 180 -4.62 -15.34 -5.91
C MET A 180 -5.08 -15.59 -4.48
N ILE A 181 -4.93 -14.62 -3.57
CA ILE A 181 -5.53 -14.68 -2.24
C ILE A 181 -7.06 -14.63 -2.37
N ALA A 182 -7.59 -13.68 -3.14
CA ALA A 182 -9.04 -13.57 -3.37
C ALA A 182 -9.61 -14.79 -4.11
N TYR A 183 -8.89 -15.26 -5.14
CA TYR A 183 -9.24 -16.49 -5.87
C TYR A 183 -9.16 -17.74 -4.98
N GLY A 184 -8.08 -17.88 -4.22
CA GLY A 184 -7.86 -18.99 -3.31
C GLY A 184 -8.95 -19.09 -2.25
N ALA A 185 -9.34 -17.95 -1.66
CA ALA A 185 -10.45 -17.88 -0.71
C ALA A 185 -11.79 -18.29 -1.35
N LEU A 186 -12.04 -17.87 -2.58
CA LEU A 186 -13.24 -18.24 -3.35
C LEU A 186 -13.30 -19.75 -3.57
N VAL A 187 -12.26 -20.33 -4.17
CA VAL A 187 -12.21 -21.76 -4.50
C VAL A 187 -12.21 -22.61 -3.24
N ALA A 188 -11.50 -22.20 -2.19
CA ALA A 188 -11.52 -22.88 -0.90
C ALA A 188 -12.96 -22.98 -0.35
N ASN A 189 -13.77 -21.92 -0.47
CA ASN A 189 -15.16 -21.96 -0.02
C ASN A 189 -16.06 -22.78 -0.93
N VAL A 190 -15.93 -22.58 -2.24
CA VAL A 190 -16.84 -23.11 -3.26
C VAL A 190 -16.59 -24.59 -3.55
N CYS A 191 -15.35 -25.07 -3.44
CA CYS A 191 -15.01 -26.42 -3.88
C CYS A 191 -14.60 -27.38 -2.75
N TYR A 192 -14.41 -26.87 -1.53
CA TYR A 192 -13.97 -27.68 -0.41
C TYR A 192 -14.85 -27.58 0.84
N VAL A 193 -15.06 -28.71 1.52
CA VAL A 193 -15.71 -28.81 2.85
C VAL A 193 -14.66 -28.93 3.95
N SER A 194 -13.63 -29.77 3.76
CA SER A 194 -12.58 -29.98 4.76
C SER A 194 -11.72 -28.72 4.97
N TRP A 195 -11.63 -28.26 6.22
CA TRP A 195 -10.76 -27.12 6.58
C TRP A 195 -9.29 -27.36 6.28
N ALA A 196 -8.80 -28.60 6.39
CA ALA A 196 -7.44 -28.94 6.02
C ALA A 196 -7.21 -28.78 4.51
N ARG A 197 -8.16 -29.22 3.68
CA ARG A 197 -8.08 -29.07 2.22
C ARG A 197 -8.23 -27.61 1.79
N ARG A 198 -9.10 -26.84 2.46
CA ARG A 198 -9.21 -25.39 2.29
C ARG A 198 -7.88 -24.69 2.55
N ALA A 199 -7.26 -24.98 3.70
CA ALA A 199 -5.98 -24.40 4.06
C ALA A 199 -4.86 -24.81 3.10
N ALA A 200 -4.82 -26.08 2.69
CA ALA A 200 -3.83 -26.58 1.73
C ALA A 200 -3.99 -25.93 0.34
N PHE A 201 -5.22 -25.83 -0.17
CA PHE A 201 -5.48 -25.16 -1.45
C PHE A 201 -5.13 -23.68 -1.38
N PHE A 202 -5.54 -23.00 -0.30
CA PHE A 202 -5.23 -21.58 -0.09
C PHE A 202 -3.72 -21.33 -0.01
N ALA A 203 -2.97 -22.17 0.71
CA ALA A 203 -1.51 -22.10 0.76
C ALA A 203 -0.88 -22.33 -0.63
N MET A 204 -1.37 -23.32 -1.38
CA MET A 204 -0.92 -23.57 -2.75
C MET A 204 -1.20 -22.37 -3.68
N ALA A 205 -2.38 -21.75 -3.55
CA ALA A 205 -2.75 -20.56 -4.30
C ALA A 205 -1.82 -19.37 -4.04
N MET A 206 -1.19 -19.30 -2.86
CA MET A 206 -0.19 -18.27 -2.55
C MET A 206 1.22 -18.64 -3.03
N VAL A 207 1.63 -19.92 -2.89
CA VAL A 207 3.01 -20.36 -3.19
C VAL A 207 3.26 -20.50 -4.70
N VAL A 208 2.34 -21.10 -5.45
CA VAL A 208 2.55 -21.39 -6.87
C VAL A 208 2.80 -20.13 -7.71
N PRO A 209 2.05 -19.01 -7.55
CA PRO A 209 2.32 -17.78 -8.29
C PRO A 209 3.69 -17.17 -8.00
N VAL A 210 4.21 -17.30 -6.76
CA VAL A 210 5.55 -16.83 -6.39
C VAL A 210 6.62 -17.61 -7.16
N LEU A 211 6.51 -18.95 -7.15
CA LEU A 211 7.43 -19.82 -7.90
C LEU A 211 7.35 -19.56 -9.40
N ALA A 212 6.13 -19.44 -9.93
CA ALA A 212 5.89 -19.14 -11.32
C ALA A 212 6.50 -17.78 -11.71
N ASN A 213 6.35 -16.74 -10.87
CA ASN A 213 6.94 -15.42 -11.12
C ASN A 213 8.47 -15.47 -11.14
N GLY A 214 9.10 -16.21 -10.23
CA GLY A 214 10.55 -16.44 -10.23
C GLY A 214 11.03 -17.12 -11.52
N ALA A 215 10.34 -18.18 -11.96
CA ALA A 215 10.63 -18.85 -13.23
C ALA A 215 10.44 -17.93 -14.43
N ARG A 216 9.41 -17.08 -14.42
CA ARG A 216 9.16 -16.08 -15.45
C ARG A 216 10.28 -15.04 -15.51
N ALA A 217 10.70 -14.50 -14.37
CA ALA A 217 11.78 -13.52 -14.29
C ALA A 217 13.10 -14.10 -14.83
N PHE A 218 13.43 -15.33 -14.43
CA PHE A 218 14.53 -16.10 -15.02
C PHE A 218 14.39 -16.19 -16.55
N GLY A 219 13.21 -16.62 -17.05
CA GLY A 219 12.97 -16.79 -18.48
C GLY A 219 13.18 -15.51 -19.28
N THR A 220 12.75 -14.36 -18.76
CA THR A 220 12.96 -13.06 -19.41
C THR A 220 14.45 -12.68 -19.48
N ILE A 221 15.21 -12.84 -18.38
CA ILE A 221 16.65 -12.53 -18.35
C ILE A 221 17.42 -13.49 -19.26
N TYR A 222 17.08 -14.78 -19.24
CA TYR A 222 17.71 -15.79 -20.08
C TYR A 222 17.42 -15.55 -21.56
N ALA A 223 16.18 -15.20 -21.93
CA ALA A 223 15.83 -14.83 -23.29
C ALA A 223 16.60 -13.58 -23.78
N ALA A 224 16.75 -12.57 -22.92
CA ALA A 224 17.56 -11.38 -23.20
C ALA A 224 19.03 -11.74 -23.43
N HIS A 225 19.56 -12.70 -22.68
CA HIS A 225 20.93 -13.19 -22.86
C HIS A 225 21.14 -13.87 -24.22
N LEU A 226 20.15 -14.62 -24.71
CA LEU A 226 20.24 -15.35 -25.98
C LEU A 226 19.96 -14.50 -27.22
N THR A 227 19.25 -13.37 -27.08
CA THR A 227 18.79 -12.56 -28.22
C THR A 227 19.32 -11.14 -28.13
N SER A 228 18.59 -10.26 -27.45
CA SER A 228 18.95 -8.89 -27.10
C SER A 228 17.94 -8.39 -26.07
N VAL A 229 18.29 -7.34 -25.32
CA VAL A 229 17.38 -6.74 -24.33
C VAL A 229 16.13 -6.18 -25.00
N GLU A 230 16.28 -5.59 -26.19
CA GLU A 230 15.19 -5.00 -26.98
C GLU A 230 14.22 -6.07 -27.52
N ALA A 231 14.74 -7.22 -27.96
CA ALA A 231 13.88 -8.33 -28.43
C ALA A 231 13.16 -9.04 -27.29
N ALA A 232 13.78 -9.13 -26.10
CA ALA A 232 13.18 -9.74 -24.91
C ALA A 232 12.13 -8.83 -24.22
N THR A 233 12.18 -7.52 -24.47
CA THR A 233 11.23 -6.53 -23.93
C THR A 233 10.17 -6.07 -24.94
N GLY A 234 10.31 -6.42 -26.23
CA GLY A 234 9.51 -5.89 -27.34
C GLY A 234 8.09 -6.44 -27.52
N PHE A 235 7.67 -7.45 -26.77
CA PHE A 235 6.27 -7.91 -26.75
C PHE A 235 5.55 -7.34 -25.53
N ASP A 236 4.29 -6.93 -25.71
CA ASP A 236 3.50 -6.26 -24.67
C ASP A 236 3.42 -7.13 -23.39
N HIS A 237 4.26 -6.75 -22.41
CA HIS A 237 4.47 -7.45 -21.15
C HIS A 237 3.18 -7.54 -20.32
N ILE A 238 2.18 -6.70 -20.64
CA ILE A 238 0.84 -6.73 -20.05
C ILE A 238 0.04 -7.93 -20.57
N VAL A 239 -0.05 -8.11 -21.89
CA VAL A 239 -0.81 -9.23 -22.50
C VAL A 239 -0.19 -10.58 -22.11
N TYR A 240 1.14 -10.69 -22.17
CA TYR A 240 1.84 -11.89 -21.74
C TYR A 240 1.61 -12.17 -20.24
N GLY A 241 1.62 -11.12 -19.41
CA GLY A 241 1.34 -11.23 -17.98
C GLY A 241 -0.04 -11.79 -17.66
N TRP A 242 -1.08 -11.38 -18.40
CA TRP A 242 -2.45 -11.89 -18.21
C TRP A 242 -2.60 -13.36 -18.62
N VAL A 243 -2.06 -13.74 -19.78
CA VAL A 243 -2.10 -15.14 -20.25
C VAL A 243 -1.33 -16.04 -19.28
N PHE A 244 -0.13 -15.62 -18.89
CA PHE A 244 0.67 -16.32 -17.90
C PHE A 244 -0.09 -16.50 -16.58
N PHE A 245 -0.74 -15.46 -16.08
CA PHE A 245 -1.52 -15.53 -14.86
C PHE A 245 -2.71 -16.49 -14.98
N ALA A 246 -3.45 -16.46 -16.09
CA ALA A 246 -4.55 -17.39 -16.35
C ALA A 246 -4.07 -18.85 -16.36
N LEU A 247 -2.90 -19.13 -16.96
CA LEU A 247 -2.29 -20.45 -16.95
C LEU A 247 -1.90 -20.89 -15.53
N VAL A 248 -1.35 -19.98 -14.72
CA VAL A 248 -1.03 -20.26 -13.31
C VAL A 248 -2.30 -20.56 -12.50
N MET A 249 -3.37 -19.77 -12.67
CA MET A 249 -4.67 -20.02 -12.02
C MET A 249 -5.23 -21.40 -12.40
N ALA A 250 -5.21 -21.72 -13.70
CA ALA A 250 -5.66 -23.00 -14.21
C ALA A 250 -4.80 -24.16 -13.67
N GLY A 251 -3.49 -23.97 -13.60
CA GLY A 251 -2.55 -24.93 -13.02
C GLY A 251 -2.83 -25.20 -11.54
N VAL A 252 -3.03 -24.16 -10.74
CA VAL A 252 -3.39 -24.28 -9.31
C VAL A 252 -4.70 -25.04 -9.14
N LEU A 253 -5.71 -24.74 -9.97
CA LEU A 253 -6.98 -25.47 -9.95
C LEU A 253 -6.80 -26.93 -10.36
N ALA A 254 -6.04 -27.19 -11.43
CA ALA A 254 -5.78 -28.53 -11.94
C ALA A 254 -5.05 -29.40 -10.91
N ILE A 255 -4.07 -28.84 -10.19
CA ILE A 255 -3.42 -29.52 -9.07
C ILE A 255 -4.48 -29.85 -8.01
N GLY A 256 -5.26 -28.85 -7.56
CA GLY A 256 -6.29 -29.01 -6.53
C GLY A 256 -7.47 -29.93 -6.90
N TRP A 257 -7.68 -30.17 -8.20
CA TRP A 257 -8.88 -30.79 -8.76
C TRP A 257 -9.19 -32.17 -8.17
N ARG A 258 -8.18 -33.01 -7.97
CA ARG A 258 -8.39 -34.38 -7.44
C ARG A 258 -8.89 -34.43 -6.00
N TRP A 259 -8.84 -33.30 -5.29
CA TRP A 259 -9.16 -33.21 -3.87
C TRP A 259 -10.46 -32.45 -3.58
N LEU A 260 -11.16 -31.97 -4.62
CA LEU A 260 -12.47 -31.34 -4.44
C LEU A 260 -13.40 -32.31 -3.72
N ASP A 261 -13.99 -31.87 -2.62
CA ASP A 261 -14.86 -32.69 -1.75
C ASP A 261 -16.22 -32.07 -1.48
N ARG A 262 -16.53 -30.91 -2.06
CA ARG A 262 -17.86 -30.34 -2.01
C ARG A 262 -18.71 -30.86 -3.17
N ASP A 263 -19.85 -31.46 -2.83
CA ASP A 263 -20.89 -31.80 -3.78
C ASP A 263 -21.49 -30.52 -4.40
N PRO A 264 -21.59 -30.41 -5.75
CA PRO A 264 -22.20 -29.27 -6.43
C PRO A 264 -23.63 -28.95 -5.98
N ASP A 265 -24.40 -29.96 -5.58
CA ASP A 265 -25.81 -29.83 -5.18
C ASP A 265 -25.97 -29.71 -3.65
N ALA A 266 -24.87 -29.74 -2.88
CA ALA A 266 -24.93 -29.57 -1.44
C ALA A 266 -25.41 -28.17 -1.04
N ALA A 267 -26.29 -28.12 -0.04
CA ALA A 267 -26.73 -26.88 0.58
C ALA A 267 -25.53 -26.00 1.00
N TRP A 268 -25.62 -24.71 0.70
CA TRP A 268 -24.61 -23.72 1.05
C TRP A 268 -24.62 -23.40 2.53
N VAL A 269 -25.82 -23.42 3.13
CA VAL A 269 -26.06 -23.05 4.51
C VAL A 269 -27.07 -24.00 5.15
N ASP A 270 -26.77 -24.43 6.37
CA ASP A 270 -27.72 -25.12 7.25
C ASP A 270 -28.72 -24.11 7.82
N ILE A 271 -29.86 -23.95 7.14
CA ILE A 271 -30.91 -23.00 7.50
C ILE A 271 -31.63 -23.40 8.78
N ASP A 272 -31.82 -24.69 9.04
CA ASP A 272 -32.56 -25.17 10.20
C ASP A 272 -31.81 -24.82 11.50
N ARG A 273 -30.48 -24.92 11.46
CA ARG A 273 -29.63 -24.45 12.56
C ARG A 273 -29.67 -22.92 12.75
N ILE A 274 -29.78 -22.16 11.68
CA ILE A 274 -29.77 -20.68 11.76
C ILE A 274 -31.13 -20.13 12.23
N ALA A 275 -32.23 -20.69 11.72
CA ALA A 275 -33.58 -20.23 11.99
C ALA A 275 -33.97 -20.35 13.47
N THR A 276 -33.38 -21.30 14.19
CA THR A 276 -33.66 -21.58 15.61
C THR A 276 -32.98 -20.62 16.59
N THR A 277 -32.10 -19.73 16.14
CA THR A 277 -31.40 -18.79 17.03
C THR A 277 -32.30 -17.60 17.38
N PRO A 278 -32.74 -17.43 18.65
CA PRO A 278 -33.61 -16.32 19.05
C PRO A 278 -32.85 -14.99 19.07
N PHE A 279 -33.52 -13.90 18.68
CA PHE A 279 -33.01 -12.54 18.82
C PHE A 279 -34.17 -11.54 18.99
N ARG A 280 -33.88 -10.38 19.58
CA ARG A 280 -34.85 -9.29 19.71
C ARG A 280 -34.75 -8.36 18.50
N SER A 281 -35.86 -8.20 17.79
CA SER A 281 -35.95 -7.30 16.64
C SER A 281 -36.32 -5.88 17.06
N VAL A 282 -35.90 -4.91 16.24
CA VAL A 282 -36.21 -3.48 16.39
C VAL A 282 -36.77 -2.96 15.06
N HIS A 283 -37.42 -1.78 15.07
CA HIS A 283 -37.88 -1.15 13.85
C HIS A 283 -36.72 -0.79 12.91
N GLY A 284 -36.75 -1.28 11.68
CA GLY A 284 -35.65 -1.13 10.70
C GLY A 284 -35.33 0.31 10.36
N GLY A 285 -36.31 1.22 10.34
CA GLY A 285 -36.08 2.65 10.11
C GLY A 285 -35.22 3.30 11.19
N ILE A 286 -35.40 2.93 12.46
CA ILE A 286 -34.61 3.45 13.59
C ILE A 286 -33.16 2.96 13.46
N VAL A 287 -32.96 1.66 13.23
CA VAL A 287 -31.63 1.07 13.07
C VAL A 287 -30.91 1.67 11.86
N GLY A 288 -31.62 1.87 10.74
CA GLY A 288 -31.07 2.53 9.56
C GLY A 288 -30.67 3.98 9.81
N GLY A 289 -31.52 4.75 10.50
CA GLY A 289 -31.21 6.13 10.91
C GLY A 289 -30.00 6.20 11.83
N MET A 290 -29.88 5.29 12.80
CA MET A 290 -28.71 5.22 13.70
C MET A 290 -27.43 4.87 12.93
N ALA A 291 -27.49 3.93 11.97
CA ALA A 291 -26.32 3.59 11.14
C ALA A 291 -25.81 4.81 10.37
N ILE A 292 -26.71 5.57 9.74
CA ILE A 292 -26.37 6.81 9.02
C ILE A 292 -25.83 7.86 10.00
N ALA A 293 -26.45 8.03 11.16
CA ALA A 293 -26.02 9.01 12.16
C ALA A 293 -24.60 8.70 12.70
N ILE A 294 -24.28 7.43 12.95
CA ILE A 294 -22.93 7.00 13.37
C ILE A 294 -21.89 7.35 12.29
N ALA A 295 -22.19 7.00 11.04
CA ALA A 295 -21.31 7.29 9.90
C ALA A 295 -21.11 8.80 9.69
N ALA A 296 -22.21 9.57 9.69
CA ALA A 296 -22.17 11.02 9.52
C ALA A 296 -21.42 11.71 10.67
N LEU A 297 -21.61 11.25 11.91
CA LEU A 297 -20.88 11.79 13.06
C LEU A 297 -19.37 11.54 12.93
N ALA A 298 -18.96 10.33 12.58
CA ALA A 298 -17.54 10.01 12.35
C ALA A 298 -16.93 10.89 11.24
N TYR A 299 -17.66 11.06 10.13
CA TYR A 299 -17.26 11.94 9.02
C TYR A 299 -17.09 13.41 9.48
N LEU A 300 -18.09 13.95 10.17
CA LEU A 300 -18.06 15.35 10.64
C LEU A 300 -16.93 15.60 11.65
N ILE A 301 -16.71 14.68 12.59
CA ILE A 301 -15.59 14.80 13.54
C ILE A 301 -14.25 14.71 12.79
N GLY A 302 -14.10 13.78 11.84
CA GLY A 302 -12.91 13.66 11.00
C GLY A 302 -12.60 14.96 10.25
N ALA A 303 -13.60 15.54 9.61
CA ALA A 303 -13.48 16.80 8.87
C ALA A 303 -12.99 17.96 9.77
N VAL A 304 -13.51 18.08 11.00
CA VAL A 304 -13.10 19.10 11.96
C VAL A 304 -11.67 18.88 12.48
N VAL A 305 -11.25 17.63 12.66
CA VAL A 305 -9.88 17.31 13.12
C VAL A 305 -8.87 17.61 12.01
N ILE A 306 -9.19 17.23 10.77
CA ILE A 306 -8.29 17.37 9.62
C ILE A 306 -8.18 18.82 9.12
N SER A 307 -9.20 19.64 9.33
CA SER A 307 -9.15 21.06 8.96
C SER A 307 -8.18 21.89 9.82
N ARG A 308 -7.63 21.32 10.89
CA ARG A 308 -6.63 21.98 11.73
C ARG A 308 -5.26 21.90 11.06
N THR A 309 -4.67 23.05 10.76
CA THR A 309 -3.31 23.15 10.20
C THR A 309 -2.49 24.12 11.04
N ASP A 310 -1.18 23.91 11.13
CA ASP A 310 -0.28 24.88 11.72
C ASP A 310 -0.09 26.07 10.78
N ALA A 311 0.12 27.26 11.32
CA ALA A 311 0.51 28.42 10.53
C ALA A 311 2.01 28.31 10.17
N LEU A 312 2.33 28.33 8.87
CA LEU A 312 3.71 28.42 8.39
C LEU A 312 4.07 29.87 8.03
N PRO A 313 5.35 30.26 8.21
CA PRO A 313 5.87 31.51 7.65
C PRO A 313 5.67 31.58 6.12
N ALA A 314 5.46 32.78 5.58
CA ALA A 314 5.25 32.98 4.14
C ALA A 314 6.47 32.59 3.29
N GLN A 315 7.67 32.68 3.85
CA GLN A 315 8.92 32.27 3.23
C GLN A 315 9.71 31.42 4.20
N LEU A 316 10.30 30.33 3.69
CA LEU A 316 11.18 29.45 4.43
C LEU A 316 12.55 29.46 3.77
N PHE A 317 13.60 29.39 4.59
CA PHE A 317 14.97 29.38 4.15
C PHE A 317 15.66 28.13 4.68
N LEU A 318 16.60 27.58 3.90
CA LEU A 318 17.52 26.58 4.44
C LEU A 318 18.46 27.26 5.44
N PRO A 319 18.92 26.57 6.50
CA PRO A 319 19.78 27.18 7.49
C PRO A 319 21.16 27.53 6.90
N ASP A 320 21.79 28.56 7.47
CA ASP A 320 23.22 28.79 7.33
C ASP A 320 23.96 27.84 8.25
N VAL A 321 24.86 27.04 7.69
CA VAL A 321 25.56 25.97 8.41
C VAL A 321 27.00 26.40 8.64
N PRO A 322 27.49 26.46 9.90
CA PRO A 322 28.86 26.87 10.21
C PRO A 322 29.91 26.05 9.44
N GLY A 323 30.83 26.73 8.76
CA GLY A 323 31.89 26.08 7.98
C GLY A 323 31.46 25.55 6.61
N TRP A 324 30.18 25.71 6.24
CA TRP A 324 29.66 25.32 4.94
C TRP A 324 29.19 26.55 4.16
N SER A 325 29.35 26.51 2.85
CA SER A 325 28.91 27.56 1.94
C SER A 325 27.98 26.99 0.89
N ARG A 326 26.98 27.76 0.46
CA ARG A 326 26.12 27.38 -0.66
C ARG A 326 26.90 27.51 -1.96
N VAL A 327 26.87 26.47 -2.78
CA VAL A 327 27.55 26.43 -4.08
C VAL A 327 26.55 26.17 -5.21
N GLY A 328 26.98 26.40 -6.45
CA GLY A 328 26.15 26.16 -7.64
C GLY A 328 25.72 24.70 -7.77
N ILE A 329 24.51 24.48 -8.27
CA ILE A 329 23.96 23.15 -8.51
C ILE A 329 24.74 22.46 -9.63
N ASP A 330 25.11 21.18 -9.46
CA ASP A 330 25.73 20.39 -10.53
C ASP A 330 24.66 19.77 -11.42
N SER A 331 24.64 20.18 -12.69
CA SER A 331 23.67 19.74 -13.69
C SER A 331 23.92 18.32 -14.21
N ARG A 332 25.11 17.74 -14.01
CA ARG A 332 25.49 16.44 -14.63
C ARG A 332 24.72 15.25 -14.07
N ALA A 333 24.29 15.32 -12.81
CA ALA A 333 23.53 14.25 -12.16
C ALA A 333 22.51 14.83 -11.18
N LEU A 334 21.60 15.70 -11.63
CA LEU A 334 20.59 16.33 -10.76
C LEU A 334 19.77 15.27 -10.01
N TRP A 335 19.57 15.47 -8.72
CA TRP A 335 18.67 14.66 -7.93
C TRP A 335 17.83 15.59 -7.07
N GLN A 336 16.53 15.33 -7.03
CA GLN A 336 15.58 15.99 -6.15
C GLN A 336 14.55 14.95 -5.68
N PRO A 337 14.18 14.98 -4.40
CA PRO A 337 13.12 14.11 -3.90
C PRO A 337 11.75 14.54 -4.43
N SER A 338 10.82 13.58 -4.49
CA SER A 338 9.45 13.79 -4.96
C SER A 338 8.53 14.14 -3.79
N TYR A 339 8.08 15.40 -3.74
CA TYR A 339 7.04 15.87 -2.81
C TYR A 339 6.10 16.86 -3.51
N PRO A 340 5.31 16.41 -4.51
CA PRO A 340 4.50 17.31 -5.33
C PRO A 340 3.45 18.09 -4.52
N THR A 341 3.06 17.57 -3.36
CA THR A 341 2.01 18.12 -2.50
C THR A 341 2.55 18.89 -1.30
N ALA A 342 3.87 19.12 -1.18
CA ALA A 342 4.40 19.88 -0.05
C ALA A 342 4.04 21.37 -0.14
N ASP A 343 3.72 21.98 1.00
CA ASP A 343 3.42 23.41 1.09
C ASP A 343 4.65 24.25 0.71
N HIS A 344 5.84 23.81 1.10
CA HIS A 344 7.11 24.38 0.67
C HIS A 344 8.13 23.30 0.32
N ARG A 345 8.92 23.56 -0.71
CA ARG A 345 10.07 22.75 -1.11
C ARG A 345 11.31 23.63 -1.21
N LEU A 346 12.37 23.22 -0.53
CA LEU A 346 13.65 23.90 -0.52
C LEU A 346 14.73 22.97 -1.04
N TYR A 347 15.68 23.51 -1.80
CA TYR A 347 16.82 22.76 -2.31
C TYR A 347 18.05 23.67 -2.37
N ALA A 348 19.19 23.19 -1.84
CA ALA A 348 20.48 23.85 -2.04
C ALA A 348 21.63 22.85 -1.97
N ARG A 349 22.73 23.18 -2.64
CA ARG A 349 24.00 22.47 -2.52
C ARG A 349 24.92 23.21 -1.56
N TYR A 350 25.55 22.47 -0.67
CA TYR A 350 26.55 22.97 0.28
C TYR A 350 27.89 22.30 0.04
N ALA A 351 28.97 23.05 0.22
CA ALA A 351 30.33 22.53 0.24
C ALA A 351 31.11 23.11 1.42
N ASP A 352 32.00 22.30 1.99
CA ASP A 352 32.95 22.73 3.01
C ASP A 352 34.38 22.88 2.43
N PRO A 353 35.30 23.56 3.14
CA PRO A 353 36.69 23.71 2.70
C PRO A 353 37.49 22.39 2.65
N THR A 354 37.00 21.32 3.26
CA THR A 354 37.68 20.01 3.30
C THR A 354 37.35 19.13 2.10
N GLY A 355 36.41 19.57 1.26
CA GLY A 355 36.00 18.89 0.03
C GLY A 355 34.72 18.06 0.15
N HIS A 356 34.02 18.10 1.29
CA HIS A 356 32.70 17.51 1.39
C HIS A 356 31.68 18.34 0.61
N VAL A 357 30.79 17.66 -0.12
CA VAL A 357 29.72 18.28 -0.90
C VAL A 357 28.42 17.53 -0.67
N VAL A 358 27.35 18.25 -0.33
CA VAL A 358 26.02 17.68 -0.11
C VAL A 358 24.94 18.48 -0.83
N ASP A 359 23.92 17.78 -1.34
CA ASP A 359 22.66 18.37 -1.78
C ASP A 359 21.63 18.18 -0.68
N VAL A 360 21.07 19.29 -0.18
CA VAL A 360 20.06 19.32 0.88
C VAL A 360 18.71 19.67 0.26
N ALA A 361 17.73 18.80 0.46
CA ALA A 361 16.37 18.97 0.00
C ALA A 361 15.40 18.86 1.19
N VAL A 362 14.45 19.78 1.29
CA VAL A 362 13.48 19.81 2.37
C VAL A 362 12.08 19.99 1.82
N ALA A 363 11.14 19.18 2.30
CA ALA A 363 9.71 19.35 2.06
C ALA A 363 9.00 19.65 3.38
N VAL A 364 8.17 20.68 3.40
CA VAL A 364 7.47 21.16 4.60
C VAL A 364 5.96 21.10 4.38
N TYR A 365 5.25 20.61 5.39
CA TYR A 365 3.80 20.47 5.42
C TYR A 365 3.26 21.21 6.65
N ALA A 366 2.27 22.09 6.46
CA ALA A 366 1.57 22.84 7.51
C ALA A 366 0.63 21.94 8.33
N GLY A 367 0.03 20.98 7.63
CA GLY A 367 -0.79 19.91 8.17
C GLY A 367 -0.80 18.77 7.18
N GLN A 368 -1.33 17.62 7.58
CA GLN A 368 -1.36 16.43 6.73
C GLN A 368 -2.81 15.98 6.55
N ARG A 369 -3.19 15.62 5.33
CA ARG A 369 -4.50 15.03 4.99
C ARG A 369 -4.33 14.13 3.79
N GLU A 370 -5.27 13.24 3.52
CA GLU A 370 -5.12 12.36 2.35
C GLU A 370 -4.91 13.16 1.06
N GLY A 371 -3.92 12.74 0.27
CA GLY A 371 -3.44 13.45 -0.92
C GLY A 371 -2.54 14.66 -0.64
N HIS A 372 -2.25 14.95 0.63
CA HIS A 372 -1.36 16.02 1.10
C HIS A 372 -0.62 15.51 2.34
N GLU A 373 0.27 14.55 2.12
CA GLU A 373 0.91 13.78 3.18
C GLU A 373 2.42 13.92 3.10
N LEU A 374 3.08 13.76 4.26
CA LEU A 374 4.54 13.74 4.33
C LEU A 374 5.12 12.42 3.80
N VAL A 375 4.35 11.34 3.94
CA VAL A 375 4.73 9.99 3.54
C VAL A 375 3.53 9.37 2.84
N ALA A 376 3.67 9.15 1.53
CA ALA A 376 2.70 8.48 0.67
C ALA A 376 3.43 7.78 -0.49
N PHE A 377 2.72 6.92 -1.21
CA PHE A 377 3.23 6.31 -2.44
C PHE A 377 3.70 7.37 -3.45
N GLY A 378 4.84 7.14 -4.10
CA GLY A 378 5.46 8.08 -5.03
C GLY A 378 6.06 9.35 -4.41
N GLN A 379 6.11 9.43 -3.07
CA GLN A 379 6.78 10.49 -2.32
C GLN A 379 8.02 9.97 -1.61
N GLY A 380 9.07 10.78 -1.55
CA GLY A 380 10.33 10.40 -0.90
C GLY A 380 11.54 10.69 -1.77
N VAL A 381 12.57 9.85 -1.63
CA VAL A 381 13.87 10.02 -2.30
C VAL A 381 13.75 9.95 -3.83
N LEU A 382 12.78 9.19 -4.35
CA LEU A 382 12.57 8.92 -5.76
C LEU A 382 11.11 9.16 -6.14
N ALA A 383 10.86 9.60 -7.36
CA ALA A 383 9.52 9.57 -7.97
C ALA A 383 9.16 8.16 -8.47
N GLU A 384 7.88 7.95 -8.80
CA GLU A 384 7.49 6.75 -9.55
C GLU A 384 8.11 6.79 -10.95
N ASN A 385 8.73 5.68 -11.38
CA ASN A 385 9.46 5.59 -12.65
C ASN A 385 10.56 6.67 -12.81
N ASP A 386 11.22 7.05 -11.71
CA ASP A 386 12.34 7.99 -11.73
C ASP A 386 13.51 7.43 -12.57
N ARG A 387 14.33 8.33 -13.11
CA ARG A 387 15.61 7.96 -13.75
C ARG A 387 16.62 7.41 -12.75
N TRP A 388 16.39 7.66 -11.47
CA TRP A 388 17.16 7.13 -10.35
C TRP A 388 16.48 5.87 -9.82
N VAL A 389 17.28 4.83 -9.60
CA VAL A 389 16.82 3.54 -9.09
C VAL A 389 17.40 3.33 -7.71
N LYS A 390 16.57 2.87 -6.77
CA LYS A 390 17.02 2.44 -5.44
C LYS A 390 17.74 1.10 -5.57
N VAL A 391 19.01 1.07 -5.18
CA VAL A 391 19.80 -0.17 -5.17
C VAL A 391 19.54 -0.95 -3.88
N MET A 392 19.73 -0.31 -2.73
CA MET A 392 19.53 -0.91 -1.41
C MET A 392 19.45 0.15 -0.30
N ASP A 393 19.01 -0.28 0.88
CA ASP A 393 19.20 0.45 2.13
C ASP A 393 20.62 0.21 2.68
N GLU A 394 21.28 1.28 3.09
CA GLU A 394 22.60 1.27 3.72
C GLU A 394 22.46 1.39 5.25
N ALA A 395 23.56 1.23 5.98
CA ALA A 395 23.55 1.39 7.44
C ALA A 395 22.94 2.76 7.84
N PRO A 396 22.04 2.83 8.83
CA PRO A 396 21.40 4.09 9.22
C PRO A 396 22.41 5.12 9.76
N LEU A 397 22.09 6.41 9.64
CA LEU A 397 22.87 7.52 10.21
C LEU A 397 22.02 8.20 11.29
N GLU A 398 22.44 8.07 12.55
CA GLU A 398 21.64 8.49 13.72
C GLU A 398 20.23 7.87 13.67
N ASN A 399 19.17 8.68 13.79
CA ASN A 399 17.76 8.27 13.63
C ASN A 399 17.27 8.31 12.17
N GLY A 400 18.21 8.39 11.21
CA GLY A 400 17.97 8.50 9.77
C GLY A 400 18.13 7.17 9.05
N ARG A 401 17.42 7.00 7.93
CA ARG A 401 17.71 5.93 6.97
C ARG A 401 18.61 6.46 5.87
N VAL A 402 19.45 5.59 5.31
CA VAL A 402 20.33 5.94 4.20
C VAL A 402 20.02 5.02 3.03
N GLU A 403 19.69 5.61 1.89
CA GLU A 403 19.34 4.87 0.67
C GLU A 403 20.43 5.07 -0.38
N ARG A 404 20.92 3.98 -0.98
CA ARG A 404 21.82 4.05 -2.13
C ARG A 404 21.00 4.04 -3.41
N ILE A 405 21.18 5.07 -4.23
CA ILE A 405 20.50 5.22 -5.52
C ILE A 405 21.53 5.35 -6.65
N THR A 406 21.15 4.92 -7.84
CA THR A 406 21.99 4.99 -9.04
C THR A 406 21.19 5.43 -10.26
N THR A 407 21.84 5.94 -11.29
CA THR A 407 21.22 6.31 -12.57
C THR A 407 22.02 5.73 -13.74
N SER A 408 21.42 5.69 -14.93
CA SER A 408 21.98 5.08 -16.15
C SER A 408 23.34 5.66 -16.60
N GLY A 409 23.80 6.75 -16.00
CA GLY A 409 25.11 7.37 -16.22
C GLY A 409 26.24 6.96 -15.25
N ALA A 410 26.09 5.86 -14.50
CA ALA A 410 27.07 5.33 -13.53
C ALA A 410 27.38 6.25 -12.33
N VAL A 411 26.50 7.19 -12.03
CA VAL A 411 26.60 8.02 -10.82
C VAL A 411 25.80 7.37 -9.71
N GLU A 412 26.49 6.98 -8.63
CA GLU A 412 25.85 6.55 -7.39
C GLU A 412 25.70 7.72 -6.41
N ARG A 413 24.63 7.71 -5.62
CA ARG A 413 24.41 8.66 -4.52
C ARG A 413 23.97 7.91 -3.27
N LEU A 414 24.36 8.45 -2.12
CA LEU A 414 23.74 8.12 -0.84
C LEU A 414 22.78 9.24 -0.48
N VAL A 415 21.60 8.89 0.03
CA VAL A 415 20.59 9.85 0.50
C VAL A 415 20.21 9.51 1.93
N GLY A 416 20.61 10.36 2.87
CA GLY A 416 20.14 10.32 4.25
C GLY A 416 18.78 10.99 4.37
N THR A 417 17.81 10.32 4.97
CA THR A 417 16.42 10.80 5.13
C THR A 417 16.04 10.82 6.60
N TRP A 418 15.50 11.96 7.04
CA TRP A 418 14.91 12.17 8.35
C TRP A 418 13.57 12.89 8.22
N TYR A 419 12.60 12.48 9.01
CA TYR A 419 11.32 13.17 9.16
C TYR A 419 11.22 13.80 10.53
N ARG A 420 10.65 15.00 10.58
CA ARG A 420 10.29 15.72 11.80
C ARG A 420 8.77 15.83 11.87
N VAL A 421 8.17 15.32 12.93
CA VAL A 421 6.74 15.52 13.25
C VAL A 421 6.61 15.75 14.75
N GLY A 422 5.97 16.86 15.14
CA GLY A 422 5.85 17.23 16.56
C GLY A 422 7.23 17.45 17.20
N ASP A 423 7.62 16.61 18.16
CA ASP A 423 8.94 16.56 18.83
C ASP A 423 9.80 15.33 18.43
N MET A 424 9.28 14.48 17.55
CA MET A 424 9.98 13.30 17.06
C MET A 424 10.82 13.60 15.82
N VAL A 425 12.01 13.00 15.76
CA VAL A 425 12.78 12.77 14.54
C VAL A 425 12.84 11.27 14.29
N THR A 426 12.47 10.84 13.09
CA THR A 426 12.45 9.42 12.71
C THR A 426 12.68 9.25 11.21
N ALA A 427 13.14 8.08 10.79
CA ALA A 427 13.15 7.67 9.39
C ALA A 427 12.08 6.63 9.06
N SER A 428 11.26 6.26 10.04
CA SER A 428 10.21 5.27 9.87
C SER A 428 8.91 5.93 9.45
N ASP A 429 8.46 5.58 8.24
CA ASP A 429 7.18 5.96 7.66
C ASP A 429 6.00 5.65 8.62
N ASN A 430 6.04 4.48 9.27
CA ASN A 430 5.04 4.08 10.27
C ASN A 430 5.05 4.97 11.52
N GLN A 431 6.24 5.39 11.97
CA GLN A 431 6.34 6.31 13.11
C GLN A 431 5.84 7.71 12.75
N VAL A 432 6.10 8.18 11.52
CA VAL A 432 5.53 9.44 11.01
C VAL A 432 4.01 9.40 11.07
N LYS A 433 3.38 8.37 10.49
CA LYS A 433 1.91 8.21 10.50
C LYS A 433 1.35 8.15 11.94
N MET A 434 2.03 7.42 12.83
CA MET A 434 1.63 7.33 14.25
C MET A 434 1.75 8.67 14.99
N GLN A 435 2.82 9.44 14.78
CA GLN A 435 2.97 10.75 15.40
C GLN A 435 1.99 11.78 14.83
N THR A 436 1.73 11.76 13.52
CA THR A 436 0.70 12.60 12.90
C THR A 436 -0.68 12.30 13.50
N LEU A 437 -1.02 11.00 13.67
CA LEU A 437 -2.24 10.58 14.34
C LEU A 437 -2.32 11.10 15.79
N LYS A 438 -1.25 10.91 16.56
CA LYS A 438 -1.17 11.41 17.95
C LYS A 438 -1.34 12.93 18.03
N ALA A 439 -0.66 13.67 17.15
CA ALA A 439 -0.75 15.13 17.10
C ALA A 439 -2.18 15.59 16.81
N LYS A 440 -2.84 15.00 15.81
CA LYS A 440 -4.23 15.34 15.48
C LYS A 440 -5.22 15.03 16.60
N LEU A 441 -5.09 13.86 17.24
CA LEU A 441 -5.99 13.43 18.32
C LEU A 441 -5.81 14.27 19.60
N LEU A 442 -4.56 14.62 19.94
CA LEU A 442 -4.24 15.37 21.16
C LEU A 442 -4.18 16.89 20.95
N GLY A 443 -4.40 17.37 19.72
CA GLY A 443 -4.31 18.80 19.39
C GLY A 443 -2.89 19.37 19.41
N GLY A 444 -1.88 18.54 19.17
CA GLY A 444 -0.48 18.95 19.02
C GLY A 444 -0.17 19.56 17.64
N ARG A 445 1.09 20.01 17.49
CA ARG A 445 1.61 20.55 16.22
C ARG A 445 1.55 19.50 15.11
N GLN A 446 0.97 19.88 13.98
CA GLN A 446 0.80 19.00 12.82
C GLN A 446 1.85 19.20 11.73
N ALA A 447 2.67 20.25 11.86
CA ALA A 447 3.72 20.53 10.91
C ALA A 447 4.67 19.34 10.76
N GLY A 448 4.90 18.94 9.51
CA GLY A 448 5.78 17.85 9.12
C GLY A 448 6.91 18.35 8.24
N VAL A 449 8.13 17.83 8.45
CA VAL A 449 9.29 18.15 7.60
C VAL A 449 9.94 16.86 7.15
N ALA A 450 10.19 16.71 5.85
CA ALA A 450 11.09 15.71 5.31
C ALA A 450 12.41 16.39 4.98
N LEU A 451 13.48 15.94 5.61
CA LEU A 451 14.84 16.39 5.37
C LEU A 451 15.60 15.29 4.65
N HIS A 452 16.14 15.62 3.50
CA HIS A 452 17.06 14.77 2.76
C HIS A 452 18.40 15.46 2.59
N VAL A 453 19.47 14.71 2.87
CA VAL A 453 20.84 15.13 2.63
C VAL A 453 21.50 14.06 1.78
N SER A 454 21.90 14.41 0.57
CA SER A 454 22.53 13.47 -0.36
C SER A 454 23.96 13.85 -0.72
N ALA A 455 24.78 12.85 -1.02
CA ALA A 455 26.13 13.04 -1.52
C ALA A 455 26.42 12.03 -2.64
N VAL A 456 27.19 12.45 -3.65
CA VAL A 456 27.61 11.59 -4.75
C VAL A 456 28.72 10.65 -4.28
N LYS A 457 28.56 9.36 -4.54
CA LYS A 457 29.57 8.33 -4.26
C LYS A 457 30.53 8.26 -5.45
N GLY A 458 31.52 9.16 -5.44
CA GLY A 458 32.63 9.19 -6.41
C GLY A 458 33.81 8.30 -6.00
N ARG A 459 34.75 8.03 -6.92
CA ARG A 459 36.00 7.32 -6.59
C ARG A 459 36.79 8.12 -5.53
N GLY A 460 36.86 7.58 -4.32
CA GLY A 460 37.57 8.19 -3.18
C GLY A 460 36.77 9.23 -2.38
N ALA A 461 35.52 9.52 -2.76
CA ALA A 461 34.67 10.45 -2.00
C ALA A 461 33.91 9.70 -0.90
N ASP A 462 34.07 10.11 0.35
CA ASP A 462 33.27 9.61 1.47
C ASP A 462 31.90 10.28 1.47
N ALA A 463 30.98 9.75 0.67
CA ALA A 463 29.61 10.24 0.58
C ALA A 463 28.89 10.17 1.94
N ARG A 464 29.14 9.11 2.70
CA ARG A 464 28.54 8.92 4.02
C ARG A 464 29.10 9.93 5.03
N GLY A 465 30.42 10.09 5.04
CA GLY A 465 31.12 11.09 5.85
C GLY A 465 30.68 12.52 5.52
N SER A 466 30.46 12.83 4.23
CA SER A 466 29.94 14.14 3.81
C SER A 466 28.57 14.43 4.40
N ILE A 467 27.66 13.46 4.37
CA ILE A 467 26.32 13.58 4.98
C ILE A 467 26.44 13.76 6.50
N ALA A 468 27.25 12.92 7.16
CA ALA A 468 27.44 12.97 8.61
C ALA A 468 28.07 14.29 9.06
N ALA A 469 29.09 14.79 8.34
CA ALA A 469 29.76 16.05 8.63
C ALA A 469 28.80 17.25 8.49
N PHE A 470 27.96 17.26 7.46
CA PHE A 470 26.95 18.30 7.29
C PHE A 470 25.92 18.31 8.43
N VAL A 471 25.36 17.15 8.75
CA VAL A 471 24.35 17.02 9.82
C VAL A 471 24.93 17.43 11.17
N ALA A 472 26.18 17.02 11.47
CA ALA A 472 26.88 17.40 12.68
C ALA A 472 27.15 18.92 12.75
N ALA A 473 27.61 19.53 11.66
CA ALA A 473 27.85 20.98 11.59
C ALA A 473 26.56 21.81 11.75
N ALA A 474 25.45 21.30 11.23
CA ALA A 474 24.12 21.90 11.39
C ALA A 474 23.50 21.63 12.80
N GLY A 475 24.18 20.84 13.64
CA GLY A 475 23.82 20.53 15.02
C GLY A 475 23.00 19.26 15.19
N SER A 476 21.90 19.11 14.44
CA SER A 476 21.11 17.86 14.35
C SER A 476 20.02 17.97 13.28
N PRO A 477 19.44 16.85 12.81
CA PRO A 477 18.28 16.87 11.92
C PRO A 477 17.09 17.63 12.54
N ALA A 478 16.89 17.51 13.86
CA ALA A 478 15.85 18.23 14.59
C ALA A 478 16.04 19.75 14.49
N ARG A 479 17.28 20.22 14.75
CA ARG A 479 17.61 21.65 14.72
C ARG A 479 17.46 22.25 13.33
N ILE A 480 17.82 21.52 12.28
CA ILE A 480 17.60 21.93 10.88
C ILE A 480 16.10 22.15 10.65
N ALA A 481 15.27 21.15 10.96
CA ALA A 481 13.82 21.25 10.76
C ALA A 481 13.18 22.37 11.58
N ASP A 482 13.56 22.53 12.85
CA ASP A 482 13.01 23.57 13.72
C ASP A 482 13.43 24.99 13.28
N THR A 483 14.64 25.15 12.75
CA THR A 483 15.13 26.43 12.19
C THR A 483 14.29 26.81 10.97
N ILE A 484 14.11 25.87 10.04
CA ILE A 484 13.28 26.06 8.83
C ILE A 484 11.84 26.40 9.21
N LEU A 485 11.22 25.65 10.13
CA LEU A 485 9.85 25.91 10.58
C LEU A 485 9.70 27.27 11.29
N SER A 486 10.78 27.86 11.79
CA SER A 486 10.78 29.20 12.36
C SER A 486 10.94 30.33 11.34
N GLY A 487 11.20 30.00 10.07
CA GLY A 487 11.43 30.98 8.99
C GLY A 487 12.75 31.76 9.14
N ARG A 488 13.72 31.20 9.85
CA ARG A 488 15.02 31.82 10.16
C ARG A 488 16.16 31.20 9.38
#